data_AF-A0A1I1CDE4-F1
#
_entry.id   AF-A0A1I1CDE4-F1
#
_cell.length_a   1.000
_cell.length_b   1.000
_cell.length_c   1.000
_cell.angle_alpha   90.00
_cell.angle_beta   90.00
_cell.angle_gamma   90.00
#
_symmetry.space_group_name_H-M   'P 1'
#
loop_
_entity.id
_entity.type
_entity.pdbx_description
1 polymer ?
#
loop_
_entity_poly.entity_id
_entity_poly.type
_entity_poly.pdbx_seq_one_letter_code
_entity_poly.pdbx_strand_id
1 'polypeptide(L)'
;MSRYSISFKQSVVSAYAGGTDGFRAIGTRFGIDHSTVRKWVAIHAAHGLSGLEKKFSRYDAEFKLSVLHRIWEDGLSHRQAAAVFNIR
;
A
#
# COMPACT_ATOMS: atom_id res chain seq x y z
N MET A 1 -4.66 -15.54 2.72
CA MET A 1 -4.15 -15.14 4.06
C MET A 1 -3.15 -14.00 3.85
N SER A 2 -3.16 -12.94 4.67
CA SER A 2 -2.05 -11.96 4.63
C SER A 2 -0.83 -12.69 5.17
N ARG A 3 0.23 -12.84 4.36
CA ARG A 3 1.46 -13.54 4.76
C ARG A 3 2.17 -12.87 5.95
N TYR A 4 1.89 -11.58 6.16
CA TYR A 4 2.58 -10.73 7.14
C TYR A 4 1.59 -10.15 8.17
N SER A 5 2.02 -10.12 9.43
CA SER A 5 1.29 -9.47 10.53
C SER A 5 1.31 -7.95 10.40
N ILE A 6 0.36 -7.26 11.04
CA ILE A 6 0.32 -5.79 11.05
C ILE A 6 1.58 -5.24 11.73
N SER A 7 2.02 -5.84 12.84
CA SER A 7 3.24 -5.44 13.54
C SER A 7 4.48 -5.54 12.64
N PHE A 8 4.60 -6.59 11.83
CA PHE A 8 5.71 -6.71 10.89
C PHE A 8 5.68 -5.60 9.83
N LYS A 9 4.49 -5.33 9.25
CA LYS A 9 4.32 -4.25 8.27
C LYS A 9 4.68 -2.88 8.86
N GLN A 10 4.28 -2.62 10.11
CA GLN A 10 4.62 -1.40 10.82
C GLN A 10 6.13 -1.26 11.00
N SER A 11 6.83 -2.32 11.43
CA SER A 11 8.29 -2.31 11.56
C SER A 11 8.98 -1.97 10.24
N VAL A 12 8.49 -2.50 9.12
CA VAL A 12 9.03 -2.19 7.78
C VAL A 12 8.83 -0.72 7.40
N VAL A 13 7.62 -0.19 7.61
CA VAL A 13 7.33 1.22 7.28
C VAL A 13 8.11 2.17 8.19
N SER A 14 8.19 1.88 9.49
CA SER A 14 8.98 2.68 10.43
C SER A 14 10.47 2.65 10.11
N ALA A 15 11.01 1.50 9.70
CA ALA A 15 12.41 1.40 9.27
C ALA A 15 12.69 2.22 8.01
N TYR A 16 11.75 2.31 7.07
CA TYR A 16 11.86 3.20 5.92
C TYR A 16 11.76 4.69 6.32
N ALA A 17 10.85 5.04 7.24
CA ALA A 17 10.65 6.43 7.66
C ALA A 17 11.81 6.98 8.49
N GLY A 18 12.51 6.14 9.26
CA GLY A 18 13.61 6.53 10.14
C GLY A 18 15.01 6.41 9.55
N GLY A 19 15.14 6.01 8.28
CA GLY A 19 16.43 5.71 7.65
C GLY A 19 16.68 6.48 6.35
N THR A 20 17.93 6.48 5.90
CA THR A 20 18.33 6.94 4.56
C THR A 20 18.22 5.84 3.50
N ASP A 21 17.83 4.63 3.93
CA ASP A 21 17.76 3.44 3.09
C ASP A 21 16.58 3.50 2.12
N GLY A 22 16.86 3.26 0.83
CA GLY A 22 15.82 3.11 -0.18
C GLY A 22 15.02 1.80 -0.04
N PHE A 23 13.90 1.71 -0.77
CA PHE A 23 13.01 0.54 -0.75
C PHE A 23 13.71 -0.81 -0.96
N ARG A 24 14.79 -0.85 -1.77
CA ARG A 24 15.55 -2.07 -2.03
C ARG A 24 16.32 -2.54 -0.80
N ALA A 25 17.02 -1.64 -0.12
CA ALA A 25 17.77 -1.95 1.09
C ALA A 25 16.84 -2.42 2.22
N ILE A 26 15.70 -1.74 2.41
CA ILE A 26 14.67 -2.17 3.35
C ILE A 26 14.10 -3.55 2.95
N GLY A 27 13.81 -3.78 1.67
CA GLY A 27 13.34 -5.09 1.19
C GLY A 27 14.30 -6.22 1.54
N THR A 28 15.59 -6.03 1.23
CA THR A 28 16.65 -6.99 1.57
C THR A 28 16.75 -7.22 3.08
N ARG A 29 16.71 -6.16 3.90
CA ARG A 29 16.80 -6.25 5.37
C ARG A 29 15.67 -7.08 5.98
N PHE A 30 14.46 -6.96 5.44
CA PHE A 30 13.27 -7.66 5.95
C PHE A 30 12.93 -8.94 5.17
N GLY A 31 13.74 -9.33 4.18
CA GLY A 31 13.51 -10.52 3.36
C GLY A 31 12.24 -10.44 2.49
N ILE A 32 11.85 -9.24 2.06
CA ILE A 32 10.66 -9.01 1.23
C ILE A 32 11.01 -8.23 -0.03
N ASP A 33 10.20 -8.36 -1.06
CA ASP A 33 10.45 -7.61 -2.28
C ASP A 33 10.24 -6.10 -2.05
N HIS A 34 11.13 -5.30 -2.66
CA HIS A 34 11.11 -3.84 -2.57
C HIS A 34 9.78 -3.21 -3.05
N SER A 35 9.06 -3.86 -3.97
CA SER A 35 7.73 -3.38 -4.38
C SER A 35 6.68 -3.54 -3.27
N THR A 36 6.84 -4.54 -2.39
CA THR A 36 5.99 -4.74 -1.22
C THR A 36 6.24 -3.65 -0.18
N VAL A 37 7.52 -3.31 0.07
CA VAL A 37 7.90 -2.18 0.92
C VAL A 37 7.26 -0.90 0.40
N ARG A 38 7.45 -0.60 -0.89
CA ARG A 38 6.89 0.61 -1.52
C ARG A 38 5.36 0.67 -1.41
N LYS A 39 4.67 -0.47 -1.60
CA LYS A 39 3.21 -0.56 -1.44
C LYS A 39 2.78 -0.22 -0.01
N TRP A 40 3.41 -0.81 1.00
CA TRP A 40 3.05 -0.56 2.40
C TRP A 40 3.34 0.88 2.83
N VAL A 41 4.47 1.44 2.41
CA VAL A 41 4.80 2.85 2.66
C VAL A 41 3.75 3.77 2.04
N ALA A 42 3.38 3.56 0.77
CA ALA A 42 2.38 4.39 0.10
C ALA A 42 0.99 4.29 0.77
N ILE A 43 0.57 3.08 1.13
CA ILE A 43 -0.72 2.89 1.81
C ILE A 43 -0.71 3.49 3.22
N HIS A 44 0.40 3.35 3.97
CA HIS A 44 0.53 3.95 5.29
C HIS A 44 0.58 5.48 5.22
N ALA A 45 1.22 6.05 4.20
CA ALA A 45 1.21 7.50 3.98
C ALA A 45 -0.21 8.03 3.71
N ALA A 46 -1.06 7.26 3.02
CA ALA A 46 -2.43 7.65 2.70
C ALA A 46 -3.45 7.38 3.83
N HIS A 47 -3.29 6.27 4.58
CA HIS A 47 -4.32 5.76 5.51
C HIS A 47 -3.81 5.48 6.94
N GLY A 48 -2.55 5.77 7.22
CA GLY A 48 -1.90 5.44 8.49
C GLY A 48 -1.89 3.93 8.77
N LEU A 49 -1.92 3.59 10.07
CA LEU A 49 -1.91 2.20 10.53
C LEU A 49 -3.09 1.39 10.00
N SER A 50 -4.27 2.01 9.92
CA SER A 50 -5.48 1.38 9.38
C SER A 50 -5.25 0.85 7.97
N GLY A 51 -4.37 1.48 7.19
CA GLY A 51 -3.91 1.11 5.86
C GLY A 51 -3.22 -0.26 5.78
N LEU A 52 -2.48 -0.64 6.82
CA LEU A 52 -1.69 -1.87 6.88
C LEU A 52 -2.53 -3.09 7.30
N GLU A 53 -3.72 -2.84 7.85
CA GLU A 53 -4.66 -3.87 8.25
C GLU A 53 -5.25 -4.61 7.06
N LYS A 54 -5.65 -5.86 7.31
CA LYS A 54 -6.33 -6.67 6.32
C LYS A 54 -7.76 -6.16 6.20
N LYS A 55 -8.16 -5.76 5.00
CA LYS A 55 -9.55 -5.45 4.68
C LYS A 55 -10.05 -6.49 3.68
N PHE A 56 -11.26 -6.96 3.90
CA PHE A 56 -12.01 -7.63 2.85
C PHE A 56 -13.08 -6.65 2.39
N SER A 57 -13.13 -6.40 1.10
CA SER A 57 -14.12 -5.50 0.52
C SER A 57 -14.74 -6.16 -0.69
N ARG A 58 -16.06 -6.07 -0.77
CA ARG A 58 -16.80 -6.27 -2.01
C ARG A 58 -17.03 -4.89 -2.59
N TYR A 59 -16.67 -4.74 -3.86
CA TYR A 59 -16.88 -3.53 -4.62
C TYR A 59 -18.03 -3.78 -5.58
N ASP A 60 -19.07 -2.97 -5.49
CA ASP A 60 -20.18 -2.96 -6.45
C ASP A 60 -19.74 -2.35 -7.79
N ALA A 61 -20.65 -2.35 -8.76
CA ALA A 61 -20.38 -1.85 -10.10
C ALA A 61 -20.11 -0.34 -10.11
N GLU A 62 -20.87 0.44 -9.33
CA GLU A 62 -20.75 1.90 -9.26
C GLU A 62 -19.40 2.33 -8.69
N PHE A 63 -18.94 1.69 -7.61
CA PHE A 63 -17.62 1.92 -7.06
C PHE A 63 -16.52 1.59 -8.07
N LYS A 64 -16.62 0.45 -8.77
CA LYS A 64 -15.62 0.08 -9.78
C LYS A 64 -15.57 1.10 -10.92
N LEU A 65 -16.73 1.60 -11.35
CA LEU A 65 -16.81 2.61 -12.39
C LEU A 65 -16.17 3.93 -11.95
N SER A 66 -16.43 4.40 -10.72
CA SER A 66 -15.84 5.64 -10.21
C SER A 66 -14.32 5.56 -10.10
N VAL A 67 -13.77 4.40 -9.71
CA VAL A 67 -12.32 4.16 -9.71
C VAL A 67 -11.72 4.28 -11.11
N LEU A 68 -12.37 3.70 -12.13
CA LEU A 68 -11.91 3.77 -13.51
C LEU A 68 -11.96 5.20 -14.07
N HIS A 69 -13.03 5.93 -13.82
CA HIS A 69 -13.13 7.34 -14.21
C HIS A 69 -11.99 8.16 -13.61
N ARG A 70 -11.72 7.98 -12.31
CA ARG A 70 -10.65 8.73 -11.65
C ARG A 70 -9.26 8.37 -12.18
N ILE A 71 -9.02 7.11 -12.52
CA ILE A 71 -7.77 6.68 -13.17
C ILE A 71 -7.57 7.43 -14.49
N TRP A 72 -8.61 7.57 -15.30
CA TRP A 72 -8.53 8.28 -16.58
C TRP A 72 -8.37 9.80 -16.41
N GLU A 73 -9.12 10.42 -15.50
CA GLU A 73 -9.05 11.88 -15.30
C GLU A 73 -7.72 12.35 -14.71
N ASP A 74 -7.23 11.66 -13.68
CA ASP A 74 -6.02 12.06 -12.95
C ASP A 74 -4.75 11.39 -13.48
N GLY A 75 -4.87 10.47 -14.45
CA GLY A 75 -3.74 9.67 -14.95
C GLY A 75 -3.13 8.76 -13.86
N LEU A 76 -3.94 8.26 -12.93
CA LEU A 76 -3.43 7.45 -11.82
C LEU A 76 -2.94 6.10 -12.31
N SER A 77 -1.76 5.68 -11.84
CA SER A 77 -1.39 4.28 -11.93
C SER A 77 -2.32 3.41 -11.07
N HIS A 78 -2.43 2.12 -11.40
CA HIS A 78 -3.16 1.13 -10.60
C HIS A 78 -2.80 1.15 -9.11
N ARG A 79 -1.54 1.43 -8.77
CA ARG A 79 -1.07 1.52 -7.37
C ARG A 79 -1.55 2.79 -6.68
N GLN A 80 -1.53 3.93 -7.38
CA GLN A 80 -2.05 5.18 -6.86
C GLN A 80 -3.56 5.10 -6.67
N ALA A 81 -4.30 4.56 -7.64
CA ALA A 81 -5.73 4.34 -7.49
C ALA A 81 -6.05 3.41 -6.31
N ALA A 82 -5.32 2.30 -6.16
CA ALA A 82 -5.49 1.42 -5.01
C ALA A 82 -5.20 2.13 -3.68
N ALA A 83 -4.22 3.03 -3.64
CA ALA A 83 -3.97 3.88 -2.48
C ALA A 83 -5.11 4.88 -2.25
N VAL A 84 -5.52 5.67 -3.23
CA VAL A 84 -6.58 6.69 -3.10
C VAL A 84 -7.90 6.08 -2.64
N PHE A 85 -8.32 4.99 -3.26
CA PHE A 85 -9.60 4.33 -2.97
C PHE A 85 -9.52 3.27 -1.86
N ASN A 86 -8.35 3.11 -1.22
CA ASN A 86 -8.10 2.13 -0.17
C ASN A 86 -8.53 0.69 -0.60
N ILE A 87 -8.09 0.30 -1.80
CA ILE A 87 -8.32 -1.00 -2.41
C ILE A 87 -7.14 -1.93 -2.05
N ARG A 88 -7.43 -3.04 -1.38
CA ARG A 88 -6.41 -3.92 -0.79
C ARG A 88 -6.88 -5.36 -0.64
#